data_AF-W5QK10-F1
#
_entry.id   AF-W5QK10-F1
#
_cell.length_a   1.000
_cell.length_b   1.000
_cell.length_c   1.000
_cell.angle_alpha   90.00
_cell.angle_beta   90.00
_cell.angle_gamma   90.00
#
_symmetry.space_group_name_H-M   'P 1'
#
loop_
_entity.id
_entity.type
_entity.pdbx_description
1 polymer ?
#
loop_
_entity_poly.entity_id
_entity_poly.type
_entity_poly.pdbx_seq_one_letter_code
_entity_poly.pdbx_strand_id
1 'polypeptide(L)'
;MAWHLGFLVSWLVVFSSGFTEATTTRRMDDFISAVERTEAENPGLQMLDVVKGLRESERKRLDVVVNEGFEEFVHVYAVCPNIITRSQWGAAAFIGSPSYLSLPVPYLFIHHTYQPSKPCTTFEQCASEMRSMQRYHQQTNGWSDIGYSFVAGSDGNLYEGRGWNWVGAHTYGYNSRGYGVSFIGDYTSTLPVTSAMNMVRYDFTSCAVNGGRLSSSYSLYGHRQATSTDCPGNAFYRQIQTWERYQSYLP
;
A
#
# COMPACT_ATOMS: atom_id res chain seq x y z
N MET A 1 -55.21 23.39 36.81
CA MET A 1 -54.35 22.96 35.68
C MET A 1 -53.73 21.60 35.99
N ALA A 2 -54.53 20.53 35.94
CA ALA A 2 -54.11 19.18 36.33
C ALA A 2 -54.46 18.15 35.25
N TRP A 3 -54.14 18.47 33.98
CA TRP A 3 -54.50 17.62 32.84
C TRP A 3 -53.35 17.39 31.83
N HIS A 4 -52.09 17.73 32.13
CA HIS A 4 -50.98 17.57 31.17
C HIS A 4 -49.78 16.72 31.63
N LEU A 5 -49.78 16.13 32.83
CA LEU A 5 -48.65 15.28 33.29
C LEU A 5 -48.86 13.76 33.12
N GLY A 6 -50.08 13.29 32.86
CA GLY A 6 -50.35 11.86 32.65
C GLY A 6 -49.98 11.33 31.26
N PHE A 7 -50.02 12.19 30.23
CA PHE A 7 -49.83 11.76 28.84
C PHE A 7 -48.37 11.57 28.42
N LEU A 8 -47.41 12.26 29.07
CA LEU A 8 -45.98 12.16 28.72
C LEU A 8 -45.31 10.92 29.32
N VAL A 9 -45.75 10.44 30.49
CA VAL A 9 -45.18 9.25 31.13
C VAL A 9 -45.68 7.96 30.47
N SER A 10 -46.94 7.91 30.02
CA SER A 10 -47.46 6.76 29.27
C SER A 10 -46.82 6.58 27.89
N TRP A 11 -46.44 7.67 27.20
CA TRP A 11 -45.76 7.55 25.89
C TRP A 11 -44.31 7.06 26.02
N LEU A 12 -43.57 7.46 27.05
CA LEU A 12 -42.20 6.98 27.31
C LEU A 12 -42.17 5.50 27.71
N VAL A 13 -43.12 5.04 28.52
CA VAL A 13 -43.22 3.62 28.91
C VAL A 13 -43.62 2.77 27.70
N VAL A 14 -44.60 3.19 26.89
CA VAL A 14 -45.03 2.46 25.67
C VAL A 14 -43.97 2.47 24.56
N PHE A 15 -43.21 3.56 24.38
CA PHE A 15 -42.08 3.57 23.45
C PHE A 15 -40.92 2.68 23.93
N SER A 16 -40.59 2.71 25.23
CA SER A 16 -39.56 1.83 25.77
C SER A 16 -39.97 0.35 25.71
N SER A 17 -41.21 0.00 26.04
CA SER A 17 -41.71 -1.38 25.98
C SER A 17 -41.82 -1.87 24.54
N GLY A 18 -42.31 -1.04 23.62
CA GLY A 18 -42.40 -1.37 22.19
C GLY A 18 -41.03 -1.50 21.52
N PHE A 19 -40.04 -0.70 21.90
CA PHE A 19 -38.67 -0.85 21.40
C PHE A 19 -38.01 -2.11 21.99
N THR A 20 -38.27 -2.41 23.27
CA THR A 20 -37.73 -3.62 23.92
C THR A 20 -38.36 -4.89 23.35
N GLU A 21 -39.69 -4.91 23.14
CA GLU A 21 -40.39 -6.01 22.46
C GLU A 21 -39.92 -6.16 21.02
N ALA A 22 -39.90 -5.09 20.21
CA ALA A 22 -39.42 -5.18 18.82
C ALA A 22 -37.96 -5.66 18.72
N THR A 23 -37.10 -5.24 19.65
CA THR A 23 -35.70 -5.72 19.71
C THR A 23 -35.62 -7.18 20.18
N THR A 24 -36.51 -7.62 21.07
CA THR A 24 -36.55 -8.97 21.61
C THR A 24 -37.11 -9.96 20.59
N THR A 25 -38.19 -9.60 19.88
CA THR A 25 -38.77 -10.39 18.79
C THR A 25 -37.76 -10.55 17.65
N ARG A 26 -37.09 -9.46 17.25
CA ARG A 26 -36.03 -9.51 16.23
C ARG A 26 -34.87 -10.42 16.63
N ARG A 27 -34.44 -10.36 17.90
CA ARG A 27 -33.43 -11.29 18.45
C ARG A 27 -33.89 -12.74 18.47
N MET A 28 -35.18 -12.98 18.73
CA MET A 28 -35.76 -14.32 18.75
C MET A 28 -35.84 -14.91 17.33
N ASP A 29 -36.26 -14.10 16.35
CA ASP A 29 -36.32 -14.49 14.93
C ASP A 29 -34.92 -14.77 14.37
N ASP A 30 -33.92 -13.97 14.75
CA ASP A 30 -32.51 -14.17 14.41
C ASP A 30 -31.97 -15.48 14.99
N PHE A 31 -32.34 -15.81 16.24
CA PHE A 31 -31.97 -17.05 16.90
C PHE A 31 -32.60 -18.28 16.24
N ILE A 32 -33.91 -18.23 15.96
CA ILE A 32 -34.62 -19.31 15.25
C ILE A 32 -33.98 -19.55 13.88
N SER A 33 -33.72 -18.46 13.12
CA SER A 33 -33.08 -18.53 11.81
C SER A 33 -31.62 -19.03 11.84
N ALA A 34 -30.95 -18.94 13.00
CA ALA A 34 -29.59 -19.48 13.18
C ALA A 34 -29.64 -20.98 13.56
N VAL A 35 -30.61 -21.38 14.37
CA VAL A 35 -30.86 -22.79 14.73
C VAL A 35 -31.24 -23.59 13.49
N GLU A 36 -32.23 -23.12 12.72
CA GLU A 36 -32.70 -23.79 11.50
C GLU A 36 -31.58 -23.98 10.48
N ARG A 37 -30.69 -23.00 10.33
CA ARG A 37 -29.50 -23.11 9.46
C ARG A 37 -28.52 -24.16 9.95
N THR A 38 -28.24 -24.17 11.25
CA THR A 38 -27.29 -25.12 11.85
C THR A 38 -27.79 -26.56 11.71
N GLU A 39 -29.09 -26.77 11.89
CA GLU A 39 -29.76 -28.07 11.69
C GLU A 39 -29.82 -28.48 10.21
N ALA A 40 -30.07 -27.53 9.30
CA ALA A 40 -30.10 -27.79 7.86
C ALA A 40 -28.72 -28.17 7.29
N GLU A 41 -27.65 -27.52 7.76
CA GLU A 41 -26.27 -27.81 7.37
C GLU A 41 -25.76 -29.13 7.98
N ASN A 42 -26.37 -29.59 9.08
CA ASN A 42 -25.95 -30.77 9.83
C ASN A 42 -27.18 -31.59 10.29
N PRO A 43 -27.83 -32.34 9.39
CA PRO A 43 -29.04 -33.10 9.73
C PRO A 43 -28.75 -34.19 10.77
N GLY A 44 -29.51 -34.22 11.86
CA GLY A 44 -29.43 -35.25 12.90
C GLY A 44 -28.61 -34.88 14.15
N LEU A 45 -28.22 -33.61 14.32
CA LEU A 45 -27.50 -33.16 15.52
C LEU A 45 -28.32 -33.30 16.80
N GLN A 46 -27.64 -33.64 17.90
CA GLN A 46 -28.22 -33.50 19.24
C GLN A 46 -28.19 -32.03 19.68
N MET A 47 -29.10 -31.65 20.58
CA MET A 47 -29.26 -30.28 21.08
C MET A 47 -27.93 -29.61 21.51
N LEU A 48 -27.03 -30.36 22.16
CA LEU A 48 -25.71 -29.83 22.57
C LEU A 48 -24.79 -29.51 21.39
N ASP A 49 -24.90 -30.26 20.30
CA ASP A 49 -24.09 -30.04 19.11
C ASP A 49 -24.67 -28.92 18.24
N VAL A 50 -26.00 -28.68 18.29
CA VAL A 50 -26.63 -27.47 17.74
C VAL A 50 -26.06 -26.22 18.43
N VAL A 51 -25.94 -26.22 19.76
CA VAL A 51 -25.35 -25.08 20.50
C VAL A 51 -23.86 -24.87 20.17
N LYS A 52 -23.09 -25.94 19.95
CA LYS A 52 -21.69 -25.81 19.47
C LYS A 52 -21.64 -25.24 18.06
N GLY A 53 -22.50 -25.73 17.16
CA GLY A 53 -22.61 -25.25 15.78
C GLY A 53 -22.98 -23.76 15.72
N LEU A 54 -23.93 -23.31 16.56
CA LEU A 54 -24.27 -21.89 16.71
C LEU A 54 -23.06 -21.05 17.11
N ARG A 55 -22.33 -21.45 18.17
CA ARG A 55 -21.12 -20.74 18.62
C ARG A 55 -20.02 -20.68 17.56
N GLU A 56 -19.86 -21.74 16.78
CA GLU A 56 -18.87 -21.81 15.71
C GLU A 56 -19.28 -20.94 14.50
N SER A 57 -20.57 -20.91 14.19
CA SER A 57 -21.13 -20.03 13.14
C SER A 57 -21.01 -18.55 13.50
N GLU A 58 -21.29 -18.18 14.75
CA GLU A 58 -21.12 -16.81 15.26
C GLU A 58 -19.65 -16.39 15.25
N ARG A 59 -18.75 -17.29 15.63
CA ARG A 59 -17.30 -17.06 15.56
C ARG A 59 -16.83 -16.83 14.12
N LYS A 60 -17.26 -17.68 13.17
CA LYS A 60 -16.93 -17.49 11.75
C LYS A 60 -17.47 -16.17 11.20
N ARG A 61 -18.69 -15.79 11.57
CA ARG A 61 -19.26 -14.48 11.19
C ARG A 61 -18.46 -13.31 11.77
N LEU A 62 -18.05 -13.43 13.04
CA LEU A 62 -17.21 -12.42 13.68
C LEU A 62 -15.84 -12.32 13.00
N ASP A 63 -15.22 -13.44 12.65
CA ASP A 63 -13.94 -13.47 11.93
C ASP A 63 -14.03 -12.78 10.57
N VAL A 64 -15.13 -12.97 9.83
CA VAL A 64 -15.39 -12.27 8.55
C VAL A 64 -15.48 -10.76 8.78
N VAL A 65 -16.30 -10.30 9.73
CA VAL A 65 -16.48 -8.87 10.00
C VAL A 65 -15.19 -8.22 10.52
N VAL A 66 -14.44 -8.94 11.37
CA VAL A 66 -13.14 -8.46 11.88
C VAL A 66 -12.12 -8.39 10.75
N ASN A 67 -12.05 -9.38 9.87
CA ASN A 67 -11.14 -9.35 8.73
C ASN A 67 -11.53 -8.26 7.72
N GLU A 68 -12.82 -8.10 7.40
CA GLU A 68 -13.28 -7.01 6.53
C GLU A 68 -12.97 -5.63 7.13
N GLY A 69 -13.23 -5.43 8.43
CA GLY A 69 -12.91 -4.18 9.12
C GLY A 69 -11.41 -3.94 9.29
N PHE A 70 -10.61 -5.00 9.44
CA PHE A 70 -9.15 -4.91 9.47
C PHE A 70 -8.58 -4.58 8.09
N GLU A 71 -9.08 -5.22 7.03
CA GLU A 71 -8.71 -4.89 5.65
C GLU A 71 -9.09 -3.44 5.34
N GLU A 72 -10.31 -3.00 5.68
CA GLU A 72 -10.74 -1.61 5.51
C GLU A 72 -9.85 -0.65 6.33
N PHE A 73 -9.55 -0.97 7.58
CA PHE A 73 -8.69 -0.16 8.43
C PHE A 73 -7.25 -0.07 7.90
N VAL A 74 -6.65 -1.18 7.47
CA VAL A 74 -5.31 -1.20 6.84
C VAL A 74 -5.34 -0.39 5.55
N HIS A 75 -6.38 -0.55 4.73
CA HIS A 75 -6.54 0.18 3.47
C HIS A 75 -6.69 1.70 3.68
N VAL A 76 -7.28 2.12 4.80
CA VAL A 76 -7.54 3.53 5.11
C VAL A 76 -6.44 4.17 5.96
N TYR A 77 -5.74 3.43 6.81
CA TYR A 77 -4.80 3.97 7.82
C TYR A 77 -3.34 3.54 7.67
N ALA A 78 -3.00 2.54 6.84
CA ALA A 78 -1.62 2.13 6.55
C ALA A 78 -1.14 2.61 5.17
N VAL A 79 -1.58 3.79 4.72
CA VAL A 79 -1.64 4.14 3.29
C VAL A 79 -0.29 4.37 2.63
N CYS A 80 0.78 4.66 3.37
CA CYS A 80 2.09 4.96 2.78
C CYS A 80 3.25 4.37 3.57
N PRO A 81 4.32 3.89 2.89
CA PRO A 81 5.54 3.47 3.58
C PRO A 81 6.21 4.68 4.26
N ASN A 82 7.15 4.42 5.16
CA ASN A 82 7.96 5.48 5.74
C ASN A 82 8.85 6.12 4.65
N ILE A 83 8.44 7.30 4.15
CA ILE A 83 9.19 8.06 3.15
C ILE A 83 10.11 9.05 3.87
N ILE A 84 11.41 8.77 3.83
CA ILE A 84 12.46 9.66 4.30
C ILE A 84 12.58 10.82 3.32
N THR A 85 12.15 11.99 3.78
CA THR A 85 12.17 13.23 3.01
C THR A 85 13.58 13.69 2.67
N ARG A 86 13.68 14.53 1.63
CA ARG A 86 14.96 15.15 1.23
C ARG A 86 15.73 15.79 2.38
N SER A 87 15.06 16.50 3.28
CA SER A 87 15.72 17.15 4.42
C SER A 87 16.25 16.14 5.43
N GLN A 88 15.53 15.04 5.68
CA GLN A 88 15.93 14.02 6.66
C GLN A 88 17.22 13.30 6.24
N TRP A 89 17.38 12.94 4.96
CA TRP A 89 18.62 12.30 4.49
C TRP A 89 19.72 13.29 4.09
N GLY A 90 19.49 14.60 4.24
CA GLY A 90 20.48 15.64 4.00
C GLY A 90 20.75 15.89 2.52
N ALA A 91 19.70 15.91 1.69
CA ALA A 91 19.78 16.22 0.27
C ALA A 91 20.29 17.63 0.00
N ALA A 92 21.14 17.76 -1.02
CA ALA A 92 21.39 19.06 -1.64
C ALA A 92 20.13 19.60 -2.34
N ALA A 93 20.08 20.91 -2.57
CA ALA A 93 19.04 21.53 -3.37
C ALA A 93 19.11 21.07 -4.83
N PHE A 94 18.00 21.23 -5.56
CA PHE A 94 18.02 21.10 -7.02
C PHE A 94 18.94 22.17 -7.63
N ILE A 95 19.66 21.78 -8.68
CA ILE A 95 20.42 22.70 -9.53
C ILE A 95 19.50 23.12 -10.69
N GLY A 96 19.37 24.44 -10.89
CA GLY A 96 18.52 25.01 -11.93
C GLY A 96 17.03 24.94 -11.59
N SER A 97 16.18 24.88 -12.63
CA SER A 97 14.73 24.91 -12.51
C SER A 97 14.12 23.57 -12.96
N PRO A 98 13.84 22.64 -12.03
CA PRO A 98 13.22 21.37 -12.39
C PRO A 98 11.81 21.57 -12.95
N SER A 99 11.37 20.63 -13.79
CA SER A 99 10.03 20.64 -14.38
C SER A 99 9.06 19.78 -13.58
N TYR A 100 7.79 20.20 -13.53
CA TYR A 100 6.73 19.45 -12.88
C TYR A 100 6.25 18.25 -13.72
N LEU A 101 5.85 17.18 -13.05
CA LEU A 101 5.11 16.07 -13.65
C LEU A 101 3.64 16.44 -13.87
N SER A 102 3.04 15.87 -14.91
CA SER A 102 1.58 15.83 -15.06
C SER A 102 1.05 14.59 -14.36
N LEU A 103 0.36 14.77 -13.24
CA LEU A 103 -0.19 13.67 -12.43
C LEU A 103 -1.65 13.33 -12.84
N PRO A 104 -2.10 12.08 -12.62
CA PRO A 104 -1.29 10.92 -12.21
C PRO A 104 -0.39 10.43 -13.34
N VAL A 105 0.82 9.95 -13.00
CA VAL A 105 1.68 9.33 -14.02
C VAL A 105 1.21 7.90 -14.34
N PRO A 106 1.31 7.46 -15.60
CA PRO A 106 0.85 6.11 -16.01
C PRO A 106 1.89 4.99 -15.82
N TYR A 107 3.16 5.30 -15.54
CA TYR A 107 4.23 4.30 -15.55
C TYR A 107 5.03 4.25 -14.25
N LEU A 108 5.46 3.05 -13.88
CA LEU A 108 6.40 2.77 -12.80
C LEU A 108 7.58 1.97 -13.34
N PHE A 109 8.79 2.51 -13.20
CA PHE A 109 10.03 1.85 -13.60
C PHE A 109 10.83 1.41 -12.38
N ILE A 110 11.21 0.13 -12.37
CA ILE A 110 12.05 -0.46 -11.33
C ILE A 110 13.52 -0.43 -11.78
N HIS A 111 14.36 0.05 -10.88
CA HIS A 111 15.81 0.17 -11.05
C HIS A 111 16.55 -0.55 -9.92
N HIS A 112 17.82 -0.85 -10.16
CA HIS A 112 18.81 -1.00 -9.11
C HIS A 112 19.84 0.11 -9.24
N THR A 113 20.60 0.39 -8.18
CA THR A 113 21.65 1.40 -8.26
C THR A 113 22.87 0.88 -9.01
N TYR A 114 23.17 -0.43 -8.92
CA TYR A 114 24.42 -1.08 -9.33
C TYR A 114 25.66 -0.53 -8.62
N GLN A 115 25.84 0.79 -8.61
CA GLN A 115 26.72 1.52 -7.73
C GLN A 115 25.90 2.58 -6.96
N PRO A 116 25.89 2.55 -5.62
CA PRO A 116 26.51 1.55 -4.74
C PRO A 116 25.97 0.13 -4.95
N SER A 117 26.87 -0.86 -4.85
CA SER A 117 26.58 -2.27 -5.15
C SER A 117 26.10 -3.07 -3.95
N LYS A 118 26.36 -2.61 -2.73
CA LYS A 118 25.93 -3.28 -1.51
C LYS A 118 24.61 -2.69 -1.01
N PRO A 119 23.69 -3.54 -0.52
CA PRO A 119 22.52 -3.05 0.19
C PRO A 119 22.96 -2.28 1.44
N CYS A 120 22.36 -1.12 1.67
CA CYS A 120 22.49 -0.38 2.91
C CYS A 120 21.46 -0.89 3.92
N THR A 121 21.85 -1.09 5.18
CA THR A 121 20.98 -1.73 6.20
C THR A 121 20.72 -0.86 7.43
N THR A 122 21.30 0.33 7.48
CA THR A 122 20.98 1.36 8.48
C THR A 122 20.63 2.68 7.79
N PHE A 123 19.89 3.53 8.52
CA PHE A 123 19.55 4.87 8.04
C PHE A 123 20.79 5.67 7.66
N GLU A 124 21.85 5.63 8.46
CA GLU A 124 23.09 6.40 8.22
C GLU A 124 23.78 5.97 6.93
N GLN A 125 23.83 4.65 6.68
CA GLN A 125 24.39 4.08 5.45
C GLN A 125 23.55 4.50 4.25
N CYS A 126 22.24 4.26 4.30
CA CYS A 126 21.35 4.57 3.19
C CYS A 126 21.32 6.07 2.88
N ALA A 127 21.26 6.94 3.89
CA ALA A 127 21.34 8.38 3.70
C ALA A 127 22.70 8.81 3.12
N SER A 128 23.80 8.16 3.53
CA SER A 128 25.13 8.39 2.94
C SER A 128 25.18 8.01 1.46
N GLU A 129 24.62 6.86 1.11
CA GLU A 129 24.53 6.41 -0.27
C GLU A 129 23.63 7.30 -1.13
N MET A 130 22.51 7.77 -0.59
CA MET A 130 21.65 8.77 -1.24
C MET A 130 22.42 10.05 -1.58
N ARG A 131 23.19 10.59 -0.62
CA ARG A 131 24.04 11.77 -0.86
C ARG A 131 25.16 11.50 -1.87
N SER A 132 25.75 10.30 -1.84
CA SER A 132 26.78 9.87 -2.80
C SER A 132 26.22 9.84 -4.23
N MET A 133 25.07 9.20 -4.43
CA MET A 133 24.38 9.15 -5.72
C MET A 133 23.94 10.53 -6.20
N GLN A 134 23.37 11.35 -5.31
CA GLN A 134 22.97 12.72 -5.67
C GLN A 134 24.18 13.54 -6.11
N ARG A 135 25.30 13.47 -5.38
CA ARG A 135 26.55 14.15 -5.73
C ARG A 135 27.05 13.70 -7.10
N TYR A 136 27.10 12.39 -7.35
CA TYR A 136 27.52 11.87 -8.65
C TYR A 136 26.62 12.35 -9.79
N HIS A 137 25.30 12.28 -9.61
CA HIS A 137 24.35 12.76 -10.62
C HIS A 137 24.45 14.26 -10.89
N GLN A 138 24.65 15.08 -9.86
CA GLN A 138 24.78 16.53 -10.02
C GLN A 138 26.15 16.94 -10.57
N GLN A 139 27.23 16.43 -10.00
CA GLN A 139 28.58 16.90 -10.30
C GLN A 139 29.21 16.19 -11.49
N THR A 140 28.93 14.90 -11.68
CA THR A 140 29.49 14.11 -12.78
C THR A 140 28.57 14.11 -13.99
N ASN A 141 27.27 13.87 -13.81
CA ASN A 141 26.33 13.81 -14.94
C ASN A 141 25.73 15.17 -15.32
N GLY A 142 25.94 16.22 -14.49
CA GLY A 142 25.37 17.54 -14.72
C GLY A 142 23.85 17.61 -14.58
N TRP A 143 23.23 16.65 -13.88
CA TRP A 143 21.78 16.63 -13.69
C TRP A 143 21.35 17.61 -12.60
N SER A 144 20.09 18.06 -12.65
CA SER A 144 19.53 18.95 -11.64
C SER A 144 19.54 18.33 -10.23
N ASP A 145 19.45 17.01 -10.14
CA ASP A 145 19.31 16.25 -8.90
C ASP A 145 19.55 14.76 -9.13
N ILE A 146 19.48 13.94 -8.07
CA ILE A 146 19.43 12.48 -8.15
C ILE A 146 18.43 12.02 -9.23
N GLY A 147 18.78 11.01 -10.04
CA GLY A 147 17.97 10.65 -11.21
C GLY A 147 16.61 10.03 -10.89
N TYR A 148 16.50 9.33 -9.76
CA TYR A 148 15.32 8.56 -9.38
C TYR A 148 14.26 9.42 -8.69
N SER A 149 12.99 9.03 -8.82
CA SER A 149 11.89 9.62 -8.06
C SER A 149 11.97 9.21 -6.59
N PHE A 150 12.16 7.90 -6.35
CA PHE A 150 12.34 7.32 -5.01
C PHE A 150 13.43 6.25 -5.02
N VAL A 151 13.98 5.97 -3.85
CA VAL A 151 15.04 4.97 -3.69
C VAL A 151 14.76 4.10 -2.46
N ALA A 152 14.67 2.79 -2.60
CA ALA A 152 14.45 1.84 -1.51
C ALA A 152 15.78 1.38 -0.89
N GLY A 153 15.90 1.51 0.43
CA GLY A 153 16.99 0.94 1.23
C GLY A 153 16.63 -0.44 1.78
N SER A 154 17.64 -1.24 2.14
CA SER A 154 17.40 -2.52 2.85
C SER A 154 17.23 -2.33 4.37
N ASP A 155 17.27 -1.08 4.83
CA ASP A 155 16.90 -0.65 6.19
C ASP A 155 15.38 -0.55 6.39
N GLY A 156 14.58 -0.82 5.36
CA GLY A 156 13.11 -0.79 5.41
C GLY A 156 12.50 0.58 5.13
N ASN A 157 13.29 1.55 4.66
CA ASN A 157 12.82 2.89 4.35
C ASN A 157 12.79 3.16 2.83
N LEU A 158 11.85 4.02 2.42
CA LEU A 158 11.84 4.60 1.08
C LEU A 158 12.38 6.03 1.16
N TYR A 159 13.37 6.37 0.34
CA TYR A 159 14.01 7.68 0.33
C TYR A 159 13.45 8.52 -0.81
N GLU A 160 13.02 9.74 -0.50
CA GLU A 160 12.58 10.72 -1.48
C GLU A 160 13.77 11.18 -2.31
N GLY A 161 13.80 10.83 -3.60
CA GLY A 161 14.71 11.40 -4.58
C GLY A 161 14.13 12.71 -5.10
N ARG A 162 13.76 12.74 -6.39
CA ARG A 162 12.98 13.87 -6.94
C ARG A 162 11.55 13.92 -6.43
N GLY A 163 11.06 12.84 -5.85
CA GLY A 163 9.75 12.78 -5.21
C GLY A 163 8.59 12.78 -6.21
N TRP A 164 7.41 13.15 -5.71
CA TRP A 164 6.14 12.99 -6.41
C TRP A 164 5.91 13.96 -7.56
N ASN A 165 6.46 15.17 -7.47
CA ASN A 165 6.01 16.30 -8.28
C ASN A 165 6.97 16.65 -9.43
N TRP A 166 8.19 16.12 -9.43
CA TRP A 166 9.27 16.58 -10.31
C TRP A 166 9.69 15.50 -11.31
N VAL A 167 9.95 15.92 -12.54
CA VAL A 167 10.41 15.05 -13.63
C VAL A 167 11.74 14.38 -13.28
N GLY A 168 11.82 13.07 -13.55
CA GLY A 168 12.99 12.20 -13.32
C GLY A 168 14.18 12.46 -14.25
N ALA A 169 15.26 11.70 -14.03
CA ALA A 169 16.32 11.46 -15.02
C ALA A 169 16.76 9.98 -15.03
N HIS A 170 15.83 9.08 -14.69
CA HIS A 170 16.08 7.65 -14.48
C HIS A 170 15.83 6.79 -15.73
N THR A 171 14.87 7.15 -16.58
CA THR A 171 14.46 6.38 -17.76
C THR A 171 14.29 7.29 -18.95
N TYR A 172 15.25 7.27 -19.88
CA TYR A 172 15.19 8.07 -21.10
C TYR A 172 13.88 7.80 -21.89
N GLY A 173 13.22 8.86 -22.36
CA GLY A 173 11.91 8.79 -23.03
C GLY A 173 10.69 8.73 -22.08
N TYR A 174 10.88 8.40 -20.80
CA TYR A 174 9.78 8.19 -19.84
C TYR A 174 9.87 9.04 -18.57
N ASN A 175 10.95 9.81 -18.37
CA ASN A 175 11.19 10.65 -17.21
C ASN A 175 10.03 11.58 -16.81
N SER A 176 9.24 12.06 -17.79
CA SER A 176 8.11 12.97 -17.56
C SER A 176 6.76 12.26 -17.45
N ARG A 177 6.74 10.92 -17.56
CA ARG A 177 5.52 10.10 -17.64
C ARG A 177 5.52 8.93 -16.67
N GLY A 178 6.48 8.86 -15.76
CA GLY A 178 6.56 7.76 -14.81
C GLY A 178 7.48 8.06 -13.64
N TYR A 179 7.29 7.26 -12.59
CA TYR A 179 8.21 7.25 -11.46
C TYR A 179 9.30 6.20 -11.68
N GLY A 180 10.53 6.55 -11.33
CA GLY A 180 11.65 5.62 -11.24
C GLY A 180 11.93 5.31 -9.78
N VAL A 181 11.76 4.05 -9.38
CA VAL A 181 12.08 3.55 -8.04
C VAL A 181 13.31 2.66 -8.11
N SER A 182 14.40 3.11 -7.51
CA SER A 182 15.66 2.34 -7.48
C SER A 182 15.87 1.62 -6.17
N PHE A 183 16.45 0.43 -6.20
CA PHE A 183 16.86 -0.29 -5.00
C PHE A 183 18.38 -0.18 -4.82
N ILE A 184 18.83 0.21 -3.61
CA ILE A 184 20.26 0.35 -3.30
C ILE A 184 20.91 -1.04 -3.29
N GLY A 185 21.71 -1.33 -4.32
CA GLY A 185 22.46 -2.57 -4.47
C GLY A 185 22.66 -3.00 -5.92
N ASP A 186 23.43 -4.08 -6.10
CA ASP A 186 23.52 -4.84 -7.35
C ASP A 186 22.71 -6.14 -7.24
N TYR A 187 21.63 -6.18 -8.01
CA TYR A 187 20.70 -7.30 -8.08
C TYR A 187 20.78 -8.09 -9.39
N THR A 188 21.98 -8.13 -9.98
CA THR A 188 22.25 -8.95 -11.15
C THR A 188 22.09 -10.44 -10.84
N SER A 189 22.61 -10.90 -9.71
CA SER A 189 22.62 -12.31 -9.30
C SER A 189 21.82 -12.62 -8.03
N THR A 190 21.46 -11.60 -7.26
CA THR A 190 20.71 -11.72 -5.99
C THR A 190 19.44 -10.86 -6.02
N LEU A 191 18.52 -11.10 -5.09
CA LEU A 191 17.32 -10.28 -4.94
C LEU A 191 17.50 -9.22 -3.85
N PRO A 192 16.80 -8.07 -3.93
CA PRO A 192 16.61 -7.20 -2.78
C PRO A 192 15.96 -7.93 -1.62
N VAL A 193 16.10 -7.40 -0.41
CA VAL A 193 15.41 -7.95 0.76
C VAL A 193 13.90 -7.89 0.55
N THR A 194 13.19 -8.95 0.97
CA THR A 194 11.74 -9.09 0.74
C THR A 194 10.93 -7.92 1.28
N SER A 195 11.33 -7.36 2.43
CA SER A 195 10.68 -6.18 3.02
C SER A 195 10.72 -4.97 2.08
N ALA A 196 11.87 -4.65 1.49
CA ALA A 196 12.00 -3.54 0.53
C ALA A 196 11.17 -3.80 -0.73
N MET A 197 11.16 -5.04 -1.24
CA MET A 197 10.33 -5.39 -2.40
C MET A 197 8.84 -5.23 -2.11
N ASN A 198 8.36 -5.72 -0.96
CA ASN A 198 6.95 -5.62 -0.57
C ASN A 198 6.55 -4.16 -0.34
N MET A 199 7.41 -3.36 0.30
CA MET A 199 7.19 -1.93 0.51
C MET A 199 6.96 -1.18 -0.81
N VAL A 200 7.76 -1.46 -1.85
CA VAL A 200 7.57 -0.82 -3.16
C VAL A 200 6.39 -1.43 -3.91
N ARG A 201 6.22 -2.75 -3.85
CA ARG A 201 5.21 -3.49 -4.60
C ARG A 201 3.78 -3.19 -4.13
N TYR A 202 3.58 -3.03 -2.82
CA TYR A 202 2.26 -2.92 -2.20
C TYR A 202 2.04 -1.55 -1.56
N ASP A 203 2.89 -1.16 -0.60
CA ASP A 203 2.63 0.03 0.21
C ASP A 203 2.81 1.31 -0.61
N PHE A 204 3.91 1.43 -1.36
CA PHE A 204 4.20 2.59 -2.20
C PHE A 204 3.21 2.74 -3.35
N THR A 205 2.88 1.65 -4.05
CA THR A 205 1.95 1.68 -5.18
C THR A 205 0.53 2.03 -4.71
N SER A 206 0.07 1.44 -3.60
CA SER A 206 -1.21 1.79 -2.97
C SER A 206 -1.25 3.27 -2.55
N CYS A 207 -0.21 3.74 -1.85
CA CYS A 207 -0.04 5.16 -1.50
C CYS A 207 -0.12 6.10 -2.71
N ALA A 208 0.57 5.72 -3.79
CA ALA A 208 0.66 6.54 -4.98
C ALA A 208 -0.67 6.57 -5.74
N VAL A 209 -1.37 5.44 -5.85
CA VAL A 209 -2.69 5.35 -6.50
C VAL A 209 -3.75 6.09 -5.68
N ASN A 210 -3.85 5.81 -4.38
CA ASN A 210 -4.83 6.45 -3.50
C ASN A 210 -4.61 7.96 -3.39
N GLY A 211 -3.34 8.40 -3.50
CA GLY A 211 -2.98 9.81 -3.54
C GLY A 211 -3.16 10.50 -4.89
N GLY A 212 -3.67 9.82 -5.93
CA GLY A 212 -3.81 10.39 -7.29
C GLY A 212 -2.48 10.72 -7.97
N ARG A 213 -1.39 10.10 -7.54
CA ARG A 213 -0.02 10.33 -8.04
C ARG A 213 0.37 9.33 -9.12
N LEU A 214 -0.09 8.09 -8.98
CA LEU A 214 0.06 7.00 -9.93
C LEU A 214 -1.32 6.59 -10.44
N SER A 215 -1.46 6.32 -11.73
CA SER A 215 -2.74 5.89 -12.29
C SER A 215 -3.18 4.55 -11.67
N SER A 216 -4.47 4.35 -11.39
CA SER A 216 -4.99 3.06 -10.93
C SER A 216 -4.85 1.94 -11.99
N SER A 217 -4.58 2.31 -13.24
CA SER A 217 -4.27 1.42 -14.35
C SER A 217 -2.80 1.51 -14.78
N TYR A 218 -1.88 1.88 -13.88
CA TYR A 218 -0.47 2.02 -14.22
C TYR A 218 0.13 0.72 -14.78
N SER A 219 1.20 0.87 -15.55
CA SER A 219 2.01 -0.25 -16.03
C SER A 219 3.39 -0.23 -15.38
N LEU A 220 3.87 -1.40 -14.97
CA LEU A 220 5.16 -1.60 -14.33
C LEU A 220 6.17 -2.20 -15.31
N TYR A 221 7.38 -1.64 -15.29
CA TYR A 221 8.48 -2.05 -16.16
C TYR A 221 9.80 -2.11 -15.39
N GLY A 222 10.74 -2.94 -15.86
CA GLY A 222 12.15 -2.79 -15.53
C GLY A 222 12.80 -1.76 -16.46
N HIS A 223 13.82 -1.04 -15.97
CA HIS A 223 14.52 -0.02 -16.75
C HIS A 223 15.00 -0.53 -18.14
N ARG A 224 15.51 -1.77 -18.20
CA ARG A 224 15.95 -2.44 -19.43
C ARG A 224 14.92 -2.52 -20.56
N GLN A 225 13.62 -2.37 -20.25
CA GLN A 225 12.59 -2.39 -21.28
C GLN A 225 12.54 -1.08 -22.08
N ALA A 226 13.03 0.03 -21.51
CA ALA A 226 13.02 1.35 -22.14
C ALA A 226 14.34 1.72 -22.84
N THR A 227 15.46 1.15 -22.39
CA THR A 227 16.79 1.46 -22.91
C THR A 227 17.72 0.27 -22.81
N SER A 228 18.82 0.31 -23.56
CA SER A 228 19.85 -0.74 -23.55
C SER A 228 20.68 -0.69 -22.26
N THR A 229 20.20 -1.38 -21.23
CA THR A 229 20.84 -1.50 -19.90
C THR A 229 20.49 -2.84 -19.26
N ASP A 230 21.35 -3.33 -18.36
CA ASP A 230 21.04 -4.49 -17.53
C ASP A 230 20.20 -4.14 -16.30
N CYS A 231 19.94 -2.86 -16.01
CA CYS A 231 19.11 -2.44 -14.89
C CYS A 231 17.67 -3.00 -15.02
N PRO A 232 17.04 -3.58 -13.97
CA PRO A 232 17.40 -3.58 -12.55
C PRO A 232 18.24 -4.79 -12.08
N GLY A 233 18.98 -5.44 -12.98
CA GLY A 233 19.73 -6.68 -12.73
C GLY A 233 18.92 -7.94 -13.06
N ASN A 234 19.58 -9.01 -13.52
CA ASN A 234 18.89 -10.18 -14.07
C ASN A 234 18.04 -10.94 -13.05
N ALA A 235 18.52 -11.11 -11.82
CA ALA A 235 17.74 -11.75 -10.77
C ALA A 235 16.50 -10.92 -10.42
N PHE A 236 16.67 -9.61 -10.19
CA PHE A 236 15.54 -8.77 -9.82
C PHE A 236 14.57 -8.52 -10.98
N TYR A 237 15.05 -8.43 -12.22
CA TYR A 237 14.19 -8.35 -13.39
C TYR A 237 13.25 -9.55 -13.50
N ARG A 238 13.78 -10.78 -13.34
CA ARG A 238 12.93 -11.99 -13.30
C ARG A 238 11.88 -11.94 -12.19
N GLN A 239 12.23 -11.36 -11.03
CA GLN A 239 11.29 -11.21 -9.93
C GLN A 239 10.15 -10.25 -10.25
N ILE A 240 10.43 -9.07 -10.82
CA ILE A 240 9.38 -8.07 -11.11
C ILE A 240 8.41 -8.52 -12.20
N GLN A 241 8.80 -9.47 -13.06
CA GLN A 241 7.91 -10.11 -14.04
C GLN A 241 6.74 -10.86 -13.39
N THR A 242 6.86 -11.19 -12.10
CA THR A 242 5.81 -11.85 -11.31
C THR A 242 4.90 -10.85 -10.57
N TRP A 243 5.18 -9.55 -10.66
CA TRP A 243 4.42 -8.53 -9.96
C TRP A 243 3.15 -8.19 -10.72
N GLU A 244 2.13 -7.75 -9.97
CA GLU A 244 0.94 -7.18 -10.59
C GLU A 244 1.33 -5.93 -11.41
N ARG A 245 0.61 -5.69 -12.50
CA ARG A 245 0.82 -4.56 -13.43
C ARG A 245 2.10 -4.62 -14.27
N TYR A 246 2.94 -5.65 -14.12
CA TYR A 246 4.05 -5.84 -15.06
C TYR A 246 3.54 -6.01 -16.50
N GLN A 247 4.18 -5.33 -17.44
CA GLN A 247 3.92 -5.47 -18.87
C GLN A 247 5.19 -5.86 -19.60
N SER A 248 5.08 -6.74 -20.60
CA SER A 248 6.25 -7.23 -21.35
C SER A 248 6.85 -6.19 -22.29
N TYR A 249 6.02 -5.27 -22.80
CA TYR A 249 6.41 -4.30 -23.82
C TYR A 249 5.92 -2.90 -23.44
N LEU A 250 6.77 -1.92 -23.73
CA LEU A 250 6.37 -0.52 -23.70
C LEU A 250 5.48 -0.20 -24.92
N PRO A 251 4.53 0.74 -24.78
CA PRO A 251 3.70 1.20 -25.89
C PRO A 251 4.48 2.00 -26.94
#